data_AF-A0A7G8E790-F1
#
_entry.id   AF-A0A7G8E790-F1
#
_cell.length_a   1.000
_cell.length_b   1.000
_cell.length_c   1.000
_cell.angle_alpha   90.00
_cell.angle_beta   90.00
_cell.angle_gamma   90.00
#
_symmetry.space_group_name_H-M   'P 1'
#
loop_
_entity.id
_entity.type
_entity.pdbx_description
1 polymer ?
#
loop_
_entity_poly.entity_id
_entity_poly.type
_entity_poly.pdbx_seq_one_letter_code
_entity_poly.pdbx_strand_id
1 'polypeptide(L)' 'MAQRRFFSSPLDQQRDRLDGCWQLECDIDPLILRARVLHRRGEVNGAAGLEQEVLPIV' A
#
# COMPACT_ATOMS: atom_id res chain seq x y z
N MET A 1 -31.64 26.09 1.62
CA MET A 1 -30.88 24.87 1.94
C MET A 1 -29.48 25.02 1.37
N ALA A 2 -28.47 25.31 2.19
CA ALA A 2 -27.10 25.51 1.73
C ALA A 2 -26.46 24.14 1.46
N GLN A 3 -26.22 23.82 0.18
CA GLN A 3 -25.41 22.67 -0.20
C GLN A 3 -23.98 22.94 0.27
N ARG A 4 -23.62 22.36 1.43
CA ARG A 4 -22.23 22.26 1.86
C ARG A 4 -21.50 21.40 0.84
N ARG A 5 -20.79 22.04 -0.09
CA ARG A 5 -19.76 21.39 -0.88
C ARG A 5 -18.66 21.01 0.11
N PHE A 6 -18.70 19.78 0.60
CA PHE A 6 -17.59 19.20 1.35
C PHE A 6 -16.43 19.08 0.37
N PHE A 7 -15.54 20.06 0.37
CA PHE A 7 -14.23 19.88 -0.24
C PHE A 7 -13.55 18.79 0.58
N SER A 8 -13.41 17.59 -0.01
CA SER A 8 -12.64 16.50 0.56
C SER A 8 -11.27 17.05 0.93
N SER A 9 -10.89 16.98 2.21
CA SER A 9 -9.54 17.39 2.58
C SER A 9 -8.54 16.48 1.85
N PRO A 10 -7.30 16.94 1.62
CA PRO A 10 -6.26 16.08 1.03
C PRO A 10 -6.09 14.74 1.78
N LEU A 11 -6.40 14.72 3.08
CA LEU A 11 -6.38 13.51 3.91
C LEU A 11 -7.55 12.57 3.61
N ASP A 12 -8.74 13.11 3.34
CA ASP A 12 -9.91 12.31 2.95
C ASP A 12 -9.66 11.66 1.59
N GLN A 13 -9.09 12.42 0.65
CA GLN A 13 -8.73 11.90 -0.66
C GLN A 13 -7.63 10.84 -0.61
N GLN A 14 -6.71 10.94 0.37
CA GLN A 14 -5.70 9.91 0.62
C GLN A 14 -6.31 8.66 1.24
N ARG A 15 -7.27 8.82 2.16
CA ARG A 15 -8.04 7.72 2.75
C ARG A 15 -8.85 6.96 1.71
N ASP A 16 -9.59 7.66 0.86
CA ASP A 16 -10.39 7.02 -0.20
C ASP A 16 -9.51 6.21 -1.17
N ARG A 17 -8.30 6.71 -1.47
CA ARG A 17 -7.32 5.99 -2.29
C ARG A 17 -6.76 4.78 -1.57
N LEU A 18 -6.46 4.90 -0.27
CA LEU A 18 -6.00 3.79 0.55
C LEU A 18 -7.09 2.72 0.70
N ASP A 19 -8.35 3.11 0.94
CA ASP A 19 -9.49 2.19 1.05
C ASP A 19 -9.76 1.48 -0.29
N GLY A 20 -9.66 2.20 -1.41
CA GLY A 20 -9.75 1.61 -2.75
C GLY A 20 -8.60 0.65 -3.06
N CYS A 21 -7.36 1.02 -2.71
CA CYS A 21 -6.22 0.11 -2.81
C CYS A 21 -6.38 -1.09 -1.88
N TRP A 22 -6.86 -0.88 -0.66
CA TRP A 22 -7.07 -1.94 0.33
C TRP A 22 -8.07 -2.97 -0.19
N GLN A 23 -9.21 -2.55 -0.74
CA GLN A 23 -10.18 -3.46 -1.35
C GLN A 23 -9.63 -4.24 -2.55
N LEU A 24 -8.66 -3.68 -3.28
CA LEU A 24 -8.02 -4.31 -4.44
C LEU A 24 -6.80 -5.17 -4.07
N GLU A 25 -6.19 -4.92 -2.90
CA GLU A 25 -4.96 -5.56 -2.42
C GLU A 25 -5.19 -6.48 -1.20
N CYS A 26 -6.44 -6.75 -0.81
CA CYS A 26 -6.79 -7.59 0.35
C CYS A 26 -6.17 -9.01 0.31
N ASP A 27 -5.84 -9.55 -0.87
CA ASP A 27 -5.18 -10.86 -1.03
C ASP A 27 -3.66 -10.76 -1.21
N ILE A 28 -3.08 -9.56 -1.18
CA ILE A 28 -1.63 -9.40 -1.27
C ILE A 28 -1.00 -9.70 0.09
N ASP A 29 -0.07 -10.64 0.10
CA ASP A 29 0.69 -10.99 1.29
C ASP A 29 1.32 -9.73 1.93
N PRO A 30 1.17 -9.52 3.25
CA PRO A 30 1.82 -8.42 3.97
C PRO A 30 3.34 -8.30 3.70
N LEU A 31 4.02 -9.41 3.42
CA LEU A 31 5.43 -9.43 3.02
C LEU A 31 5.65 -8.75 1.65
N ILE A 32 4.78 -9.01 0.67
CA ILE A 32 4.86 -8.34 -0.64
C ILE A 32 4.65 -6.82 -0.49
N LEU A 33 3.70 -6.41 0.35
CA LEU A 33 3.50 -4.98 0.64
C LEU A 33 4.73 -4.35 1.30
N ARG A 34 5.35 -5.06 2.25
CA ARG A 34 6.56 -4.60 2.93
C ARG A 34 7.75 -4.49 1.99
N ALA A 35 7.95 -5.44 1.09
CA ALA A 35 8.98 -5.40 0.06
C ALA A 35 8.83 -4.16 -0.84
N ARG A 36 7.60 -3.86 -1.29
CA ARG A 36 7.29 -2.65 -2.08
C ARG A 36 7.64 -1.36 -1.34
N VAL A 37 7.38 -1.29 -0.04
CA VAL A 37 7.75 -0.11 0.78
C VAL A 37 9.26 0.05 0.86
N LEU A 38 10.01 -1.05 1.06
CA LEU A 38 11.48 -1.02 1.13
C LEU A 38 12.09 -0.56 -0.20
N HIS A 39 11.56 -1.05 -1.33
CA HIS A 39 11.94 -0.57 -2.66
C HIS A 39 11.71 0.93 -2.85
N ARG A 40 10.53 1.44 -2.44
CA ARG A 40 10.23 2.88 -2.52
C ARG A 40 11.16 3.73 -1.64
N ARG A 41 11.73 3.17 -0.57
CA ARG A 41 12.69 3.84 0.31
C ARG A 41 14.14 3.69 -0.13
N GLY A 42 14.42 2.88 -1.16
CA GLY A 42 15.78 2.56 -1.60
C GLY A 42 16.51 1.59 -0.66
N GLU A 43 15.79 0.89 0.23
CA GLU A 43 16.36 -0.08 1.17
C GLU A 43 16.57 -1.44 0.50
N VAL A 44 17.53 -1.49 -0.43
CA VAL A 44 17.74 -2.63 -1.35
C VAL A 44 17.98 -3.95 -0.62
N ASN A 45 18.85 -3.97 0.39
CA ASN A 45 19.18 -5.21 1.12
C ASN A 45 17.97 -5.76 1.90
N GLY A 46 17.17 -4.88 2.49
CA GLY A 46 15.96 -5.27 3.20
C GLY A 46 14.90 -5.81 2.25
N ALA A 47 14.72 -5.17 1.10
CA ALA A 47 13.78 -5.63 0.09
C ALA A 47 14.17 -7.01 -0.46
N ALA A 48 15.45 -7.20 -0.83
CA ALA A 48 15.95 -8.45 -1.39
C ALA A 48 15.81 -9.63 -0.43
N GLY A 49 16.10 -9.44 0.88
CA GLY A 49 15.90 -10.49 1.88
C GLY A 49 14.43 -10.92 1.99
N LEU A 50 13.53 -9.94 1.97
CA LEU A 50 12.10 -10.18 2.09
C LEU A 50 11.51 -10.86 0.84
N GLU A 51 12.06 -10.56 -0.34
CA GLU A 51 11.74 -11.25 -1.59
C GLU A 51 12.13 -12.73 -1.54
N GLN A 52 13.23 -13.10 -0.87
CA GLN A 52 13.61 -14.50 -0.69
C GLN A 52 12.64 -15.27 0.20
N GLU A 53 12.02 -14.63 1.20
CA GLU A 53 11.06 -15.27 2.11
C GLU A 53 9.74 -15.62 1.42
N VAL A 54 9.35 -14.85 0.40
CA VAL A 54 8.11 -15.08 -0.37
C VAL A 54 8.32 -15.94 -1.62
N LEU A 55 9.54 -16.45 -1.83
CA LEU A 55 9.78 -17.37 -2.93
C LEU A 55 8.98 -18.67 -2.71
N PRO A 56 8.35 -19.22 -3.78
CA PRO A 56 7.72 -20.52 -3.70
C PRO A 56 8.76 -21.59 -3.33
N ILE A 57 8.41 -22.49 -2.42
CA ILE A 57 9.20 -23.68 -2.13
C ILE A 57 9.04 -24.62 -3.34
N VAL A 58 10.13 -24.86 -4.04
CA VAL A 58 10.23 -25.83 -5.15
C VAL A 58 10.51 -27.24 -4.66
#